data_AF-A0A0S7YSS0-F1
#
_entry.id   AF-A0A0S7YSS0-F1
#
_cell.length_a   1.000
_cell.length_b   1.000
_cell.length_c   1.000
_cell.angle_alpha   90.00
_cell.angle_beta   90.00
_cell.angle_gamma   90.00
#
_symmetry.space_group_name_H-M   'P 1'
#
loop_
_entity.id
_entity.type
_entity.pdbx_description
1 polymer ?
#
loop_
_entity_poly.entity_id
_entity_poly.type
_entity_poly.pdbx_seq_one_letter_code
_entity_poly.pdbx_strand_id
1 'polypeptide(L)'
;MAYKHLAETYTSRGLLVPPAIAFIRNPWSWYVAFWSWVRVVDYTHFQGDFNEYVKLVSQKRHGSCVSLTIYWEMMQADKADYIVRMEDWYSGIVPVFAKVGIVPDLVTAEEADQIIRSVGTARVDRHPDPNLKRTRWEAVHPYQEYYNEESKALVARMDGELIRRFGYEF
;
A
#
# COMPACT_ATOMS: atom_id res chain seq x y z
N MET A 1 -11.26 16.50 1.68
CA MET A 1 -11.53 17.79 2.37
C MET A 1 -10.36 18.24 3.25
N ALA A 2 -9.67 17.35 3.96
CA ALA A 2 -8.54 17.72 4.85
C ALA A 2 -7.36 18.41 4.14
N TYR A 3 -6.89 17.91 2.98
CA TYR A 3 -5.74 18.50 2.29
C TYR A 3 -5.99 19.92 1.76
N LYS A 4 -7.20 20.19 1.24
CA LYS A 4 -7.59 21.54 0.76
C LYS A 4 -7.52 22.57 1.89
N HIS A 5 -8.05 22.22 3.07
CA HIS A 5 -8.01 23.09 4.24
C HIS A 5 -6.59 23.30 4.77
N LEU A 6 -5.75 22.25 4.73
CA LEU A 6 -4.33 22.33 5.06
C LEU A 6 -3.58 23.25 4.09
N ALA A 7 -3.80 23.10 2.78
CA ALA A 7 -3.18 23.94 1.76
C ALA A 7 -3.58 25.41 1.89
N GLU A 8 -4.86 25.71 2.17
CA GLU A 8 -5.35 27.05 2.47
C GLU A 8 -4.68 27.63 3.73
N THR A 9 -4.51 26.82 4.77
CA THR A 9 -3.84 27.22 6.02
C THR A 9 -2.36 27.55 5.81
N TYR A 10 -1.63 26.75 5.02
CA TYR A 10 -0.23 27.02 4.71
C TYR A 10 -0.09 28.28 3.85
N THR A 11 -0.92 28.41 2.81
CA THR A 11 -0.91 29.56 1.89
C THR A 11 -1.21 30.86 2.63
N SER A 12 -2.22 30.89 3.50
CA SER A 12 -2.57 32.07 4.31
C SER A 12 -1.48 32.48 5.31
N ARG A 13 -0.54 31.59 5.62
CA ARG A 13 0.62 31.85 6.48
C ARG A 13 1.90 32.13 5.69
N GLY A 14 1.83 32.22 4.35
CA GLY A 14 3.01 32.37 3.49
C GLY A 14 3.95 31.16 3.53
N LEU A 15 3.45 30.00 3.98
CA LEU A 15 4.21 28.75 4.07
C LEU A 15 4.07 27.94 2.79
N LEU A 16 5.13 27.18 2.48
CA LEU A 16 5.17 26.29 1.34
C LEU A 16 4.25 25.08 1.59
N VAL A 17 3.25 24.87 0.73
CA VAL A 17 2.32 23.74 0.85
C VAL A 17 3.10 22.44 0.58
N PRO A 18 3.15 21.49 1.52
CA PRO A 18 3.83 20.22 1.30
C PRO A 18 3.10 19.42 0.22
N PRO A 19 3.81 18.70 -0.67
CA PRO A 19 3.17 17.94 -1.73
C PRO A 19 2.36 16.77 -1.16
N ALA A 20 1.20 16.50 -1.75
CA ALA A 20 0.44 15.28 -1.52
C ALA A 20 1.12 14.12 -2.27
N ILE A 21 1.41 13.05 -1.53
CA ILE A 21 2.03 11.83 -2.07
C ILE A 21 1.06 10.68 -1.84
N ALA A 22 0.67 10.01 -2.93
CA ALA A 22 -0.07 8.76 -2.88
C ALA A 22 0.90 7.59 -3.10
N PHE A 23 0.68 6.50 -2.36
CA PHE A 23 1.36 5.24 -2.60
C PHE A 23 0.39 4.26 -3.24
N ILE A 24 0.82 3.57 -4.28
CA ILE A 24 0.10 2.45 -4.90
C ILE A 24 0.92 1.18 -4.73
N ARG A 25 0.25 0.08 -4.42
CA ARG A 25 0.85 -1.25 -4.38
C ARG A 25 0.24 -2.09 -5.50
N ASN A 26 0.98 -3.08 -5.98
CA ASN A 26 0.46 -4.14 -6.82
C ASN A 26 -0.82 -4.73 -6.16
N PRO A 27 -1.99 -4.64 -6.82
CA PRO A 27 -3.25 -5.16 -6.30
C PRO A 27 -3.14 -6.62 -5.86
N TRP A 28 -2.45 -7.47 -6.62
CA TRP A 28 -2.30 -8.88 -6.30
C TRP A 28 -1.56 -9.09 -4.97
N SER A 29 -0.50 -8.32 -4.73
CA SER A 29 0.24 -8.33 -3.46
C SER A 29 -0.54 -7.66 -2.32
N TRP A 30 -1.36 -6.65 -2.63
CA TRP A 30 -2.17 -5.92 -1.65
C TRP A 30 -3.18 -6.84 -0.96
N TYR A 31 -3.93 -7.66 -1.71
CA TYR A 31 -4.94 -8.55 -1.11
C TYR A 31 -4.32 -9.57 -0.17
N VAL A 32 -3.18 -10.17 -0.53
CA VAL A 32 -2.48 -11.13 0.35
C VAL A 32 -2.00 -10.43 1.61
N ALA A 33 -1.34 -9.28 1.48
CA ALA A 33 -0.85 -8.54 2.63
C ALA A 33 -1.97 -8.09 3.57
N PHE A 34 -3.10 -7.63 3.02
CA PHE A 34 -4.23 -7.17 3.80
C PHE A 34 -5.00 -8.34 4.44
N TRP A 35 -5.18 -9.45 3.72
CA TRP A 35 -5.72 -10.70 4.27
C TRP A 35 -4.91 -11.19 5.47
N SER A 36 -3.58 -11.23 5.34
CA SER A 36 -2.70 -11.60 6.45
C SER A 36 -2.87 -10.63 7.62
N TRP A 37 -2.99 -9.33 7.35
CA TRP A 37 -3.18 -8.31 8.39
C TRP A 37 -4.51 -8.45 9.15
N VAL A 38 -5.63 -8.67 8.45
CA VAL A 38 -6.94 -8.86 9.12
C VAL A 38 -7.06 -10.20 9.88
N ARG A 39 -6.07 -11.08 9.81
CA ARG A 39 -6.06 -12.32 10.62
C ARG A 39 -5.33 -12.16 11.94
N VAL A 40 -4.50 -11.12 12.04
CA VAL A 40 -3.61 -10.89 13.19
C VAL A 40 -4.07 -9.73 14.06
N VAL A 41 -5.00 -8.92 13.56
CA VAL A 41 -5.47 -7.72 14.24
C VAL A 41 -6.79 -7.99 14.98
N ASP A 42 -6.76 -7.80 16.31
CA ASP A 42 -7.79 -8.23 17.25
C ASP A 42 -9.23 -7.78 16.92
N TYR A 43 -9.39 -6.63 16.26
CA TYR A 43 -10.72 -6.04 15.98
C TYR A 43 -11.33 -6.45 14.63
N THR A 44 -10.65 -7.26 13.83
CA THR A 44 -11.15 -7.63 12.49
C THR A 44 -11.89 -8.97 12.47
N HIS A 45 -11.69 -9.83 13.47
CA HIS A 45 -12.34 -11.13 13.70
C HIS A 45 -12.40 -12.09 12.50
N PHE A 46 -11.72 -11.79 11.39
CA PHE A 46 -11.76 -12.62 10.19
C PHE A 46 -10.75 -13.77 10.32
N GLN A 47 -11.24 -15.00 10.23
CA GLN A 47 -10.43 -16.22 10.34
C GLN A 47 -10.53 -17.11 9.10
N GLY A 48 -11.18 -16.63 8.04
CA GLY A 48 -11.35 -17.37 6.80
C GLY A 48 -10.06 -17.48 5.97
N ASP A 49 -10.10 -18.35 4.97
CA ASP A 49 -9.01 -18.48 4.01
C ASP A 49 -8.94 -17.27 3.05
N PHE A 50 -7.91 -17.25 2.20
CA PHE A 50 -7.68 -16.15 1.27
C PHE A 50 -8.83 -15.97 0.26
N ASN A 51 -9.43 -17.07 -0.23
CA ASN A 51 -10.51 -16.99 -1.20
C ASN A 51 -11.81 -16.48 -0.56
N GLU A 52 -12.11 -16.92 0.66
CA GLU A 52 -13.21 -16.39 1.47
C GLU A 52 -13.03 -14.88 1.71
N TYR A 53 -11.79 -14.43 1.97
CA TYR A 53 -11.48 -13.02 2.12
C TYR A 53 -11.74 -12.22 0.85
N VAL A 54 -11.24 -12.66 -0.31
CA VAL A 54 -11.45 -11.96 -1.59
C VAL A 54 -12.94 -11.91 -1.94
N LYS A 55 -13.70 -12.99 -1.67
CA LYS A 55 -15.16 -13.01 -1.81
C LYS A 55 -15.83 -11.98 -0.91
N LEU A 56 -15.42 -11.88 0.34
CA LEU A 56 -15.97 -10.92 1.30
C LEU A 56 -15.74 -9.48 0.85
N VAL A 57 -14.51 -9.15 0.42
CA VAL A 57 -14.17 -7.82 -0.13
C VAL A 57 -15.03 -7.51 -1.35
N SER A 58 -15.26 -8.49 -2.24
CA SER A 58 -16.05 -8.30 -3.45
C SER A 58 -17.52 -7.94 -3.21
N GLN A 59 -18.04 -8.26 -2.03
CA GLN A 59 -19.43 -7.95 -1.66
C GLN A 59 -19.59 -6.54 -1.08
N LYS A 60 -18.51 -5.80 -0.83
CA LYS A 60 -18.51 -4.45 -0.24
C LYS A 60 -19.23 -4.36 1.13
N ARG A 61 -19.33 -5.47 1.88
CA ARG A 61 -20.16 -5.56 3.11
C ARG A 61 -19.42 -5.36 4.43
N HIS A 62 -18.09 -5.25 4.43
CA HIS A 62 -17.32 -5.10 5.68
C HIS A 62 -16.45 -3.85 5.64
N GLY A 63 -16.69 -2.90 6.55
CA GLY A 63 -15.94 -1.64 6.63
C GLY A 63 -14.44 -1.81 6.92
N SER A 64 -14.03 -2.99 7.40
CA SER A 64 -12.62 -3.37 7.58
C SER A 64 -12.00 -4.07 6.37
N CYS A 65 -12.77 -4.42 5.33
CA CYS A 65 -12.32 -5.17 4.16
C CYS A 65 -12.61 -4.36 2.89
N VAL A 66 -11.57 -3.85 2.25
CA VAL A 66 -11.72 -2.89 1.14
C VAL A 66 -10.83 -3.27 -0.03
N SER A 67 -11.37 -3.20 -1.25
CA SER A 67 -10.59 -3.31 -2.49
C SER A 67 -9.63 -2.13 -2.61
N LEU A 68 -8.52 -2.29 -3.32
CA LEU A 68 -7.56 -1.20 -3.45
C LEU A 68 -8.16 0.00 -4.19
N THR A 69 -9.07 -0.21 -5.15
CA THR A 69 -9.77 0.86 -5.88
C THR A 69 -10.63 1.71 -4.94
N ILE A 70 -11.45 1.09 -4.09
CA ILE A 70 -12.24 1.84 -3.10
C ILE A 70 -11.31 2.62 -2.16
N TYR A 71 -10.21 2.02 -1.71
CA TYR A 71 -9.23 2.74 -0.88
C TYR A 71 -8.61 3.93 -1.62
N TRP A 72 -8.24 3.74 -2.89
CA TRP A 72 -7.70 4.77 -3.78
C TRP A 72 -8.67 5.95 -3.95
N GLU A 73 -9.95 5.66 -4.20
CA GLU A 73 -11.02 6.66 -4.32
C GLU A 73 -11.25 7.41 -2.99
N MET A 74 -11.33 6.67 -1.87
CA MET A 74 -11.52 7.25 -0.53
C MET A 74 -10.41 8.25 -0.19
N MET A 75 -9.17 7.91 -0.54
CA MET A 75 -8.00 8.75 -0.31
C MET A 75 -7.86 9.88 -1.35
N GLN A 76 -8.67 9.89 -2.41
CA GLN A 76 -8.55 10.80 -3.56
C GLN A 76 -7.13 10.78 -4.13
N ALA A 77 -6.52 9.61 -4.21
CA ALA A 77 -5.12 9.44 -4.58
C ALA A 77 -4.82 9.92 -6.01
N ASP A 78 -5.83 10.00 -6.88
CA ASP A 78 -5.74 10.65 -8.20
C ASP A 78 -5.44 12.14 -8.18
N LYS A 79 -5.64 12.79 -7.03
CA LYS A 79 -5.35 14.21 -6.83
C LYS A 79 -4.00 14.46 -6.16
N ALA A 80 -3.22 13.40 -5.94
CA ALA A 80 -1.89 13.55 -5.38
C ALA A 80 -0.96 14.23 -6.39
N ASP A 81 -0.04 15.05 -5.88
CA ASP A 81 1.01 15.68 -6.67
C ASP A 81 2.00 14.62 -7.19
N TYR A 82 2.16 13.53 -6.42
CA TYR A 82 3.02 12.40 -6.76
C TYR A 82 2.32 11.07 -6.46
N ILE A 83 2.51 10.10 -7.36
CA ILE A 83 2.10 8.71 -7.15
C ILE A 83 3.37 7.86 -7.15
N VAL A 84 3.61 7.16 -6.05
CA VAL A 84 4.78 6.30 -5.83
C VAL A 84 4.32 4.84 -5.79
N ARG A 85 4.88 4.01 -6.67
CA ARG A 85 4.68 2.55 -6.60
C ARG A 85 5.49 1.99 -5.43
N MET A 86 4.90 1.15 -4.60
CA MET A 86 5.61 0.52 -3.48
C MET A 86 6.71 -0.42 -3.95
N GLU A 87 6.58 -0.98 -5.14
CA GLU A 87 7.59 -1.83 -5.77
C GLU A 87 8.84 -1.02 -6.18
N ASP A 88 8.65 0.26 -6.50
CA ASP A 88 9.70 1.17 -6.99
C ASP A 88 9.91 2.33 -6.00
N TRP A 89 9.66 2.11 -4.71
CA TRP A 89 9.40 3.19 -3.76
C TRP A 89 10.55 4.19 -3.68
N TYR A 90 11.80 3.73 -3.75
CA TYR A 90 12.97 4.59 -3.59
C TYR A 90 13.13 5.50 -4.81
N SER A 91 13.13 4.92 -6.01
CA SER A 91 13.13 5.71 -7.24
C SER A 91 11.94 6.65 -7.35
N GLY A 92 10.78 6.26 -6.81
CA GLY A 92 9.58 7.10 -6.82
C GLY A 92 9.59 8.24 -5.81
N ILE A 93 10.24 8.07 -4.65
CA ILE A 93 10.27 9.10 -3.58
C ILE A 93 11.38 10.13 -3.80
N VAL A 94 12.47 9.79 -4.50
CA VAL A 94 13.60 10.70 -4.77
C VAL A 94 13.15 12.00 -5.46
N PRO A 95 12.31 11.98 -6.52
CA PRO A 95 11.76 13.21 -7.10
C PRO A 95 10.98 14.07 -6.10
N VAL A 96 10.32 13.44 -5.12
CA VAL A 96 9.58 14.16 -4.08
C VAL A 96 10.52 14.87 -3.12
N PHE A 97 11.59 14.19 -2.67
CA PHE A 97 12.62 14.79 -1.82
C PHE A 97 13.26 16.00 -2.50
N ALA A 98 13.67 15.84 -3.77
CA ALA A 98 14.23 16.94 -4.55
C ALA A 98 13.28 18.15 -4.62
N LYS A 99 11.96 17.92 -4.78
CA LYS A 99 10.96 18.98 -4.84
C LYS A 99 10.84 19.76 -3.53
N VAL A 100 10.95 19.09 -2.38
CA VAL A 100 10.85 19.73 -1.06
C VAL A 100 12.19 20.27 -0.55
N GLY A 101 13.21 20.33 -1.40
CA GLY A 101 14.54 20.83 -1.05
C GLY A 101 15.33 19.89 -0.15
N ILE A 102 14.90 18.63 -0.01
CA ILE A 102 15.69 17.59 0.62
C ILE A 102 16.56 16.98 -0.47
N VAL A 103 17.86 17.24 -0.39
CA VAL A 103 18.86 16.49 -1.15
C VAL A 103 19.26 15.34 -0.23
N PRO A 104 18.80 14.10 -0.47
CA PRO A 104 19.35 12.99 0.27
C PRO A 104 20.86 12.97 -0.01
N ASP A 105 21.69 12.82 1.03
CA ASP A 105 23.05 12.36 0.82
C ASP A 105 22.94 11.10 -0.04
N LEU A 106 23.61 11.13 -1.20
CA LEU A 106 23.44 10.17 -2.29
C LEU A 106 23.86 8.76 -1.81
N VAL A 107 22.96 8.06 -1.12
CA VAL A 107 22.96 6.61 -1.12
C VAL A 107 22.49 6.17 -2.50
N THR A 108 23.20 5.23 -3.09
CA THR A 108 22.81 4.60 -4.34
C THR A 108 21.40 3.98 -4.19
N ALA A 109 20.70 3.77 -5.31
CA ALA A 109 19.41 3.08 -5.28
C ALA A 109 19.49 1.72 -4.58
N GLU A 110 20.62 1.02 -4.72
CA GLU A 110 20.93 -0.23 -4.02
C GLU A 110 21.11 -0.07 -2.51
N GLU A 111 21.88 0.93 -2.06
CA GLU A 111 22.07 1.19 -0.63
C GLU A 111 20.76 1.61 0.04
N ALA A 112 19.96 2.41 -0.66
CA ALA A 112 18.64 2.73 -0.18
C ALA A 112 17.78 1.46 -0.09
N ASP A 113 17.64 0.69 -1.16
CA ASP A 113 16.88 -0.57 -1.13
C ASP A 113 17.32 -1.49 0.02
N GLN A 114 18.62 -1.57 0.30
CA GLN A 114 19.15 -2.27 1.46
C GLN A 114 18.71 -1.65 2.78
N ILE A 115 18.74 -0.33 2.94
CA ILE A 115 18.22 0.36 4.12
C ILE A 115 16.74 0.06 4.31
N ILE A 116 15.92 0.15 3.26
CA ILE A 116 14.47 -0.11 3.37
C ILE A 116 14.19 -1.55 3.72
N ARG A 117 14.86 -2.50 3.05
CA ARG A 117 14.78 -3.91 3.40
C ARG A 117 15.21 -4.10 4.84
N SER A 118 16.32 -3.50 5.28
CA SER A 118 16.81 -3.63 6.67
C SER A 118 15.86 -3.02 7.70
N VAL A 119 15.24 -1.87 7.43
CA VAL A 119 14.29 -1.21 8.34
C VAL A 119 12.98 -1.99 8.40
N GLY A 120 12.46 -2.43 7.25
CA GLY A 120 11.26 -3.26 7.17
C GLY A 120 11.44 -4.64 7.81
N THR A 121 12.61 -5.27 7.61
CA THR A 121 12.92 -6.58 8.18
C THR A 121 13.27 -6.51 9.68
N ALA A 122 14.15 -5.61 10.09
CA ALA A 122 14.62 -5.52 11.47
C ALA A 122 13.55 -5.04 12.45
N ARG A 123 12.60 -4.18 12.03
CA ARG A 123 11.49 -3.75 12.92
C ARG A 123 10.50 -4.87 13.20
N VAL A 124 10.19 -5.70 12.21
CA VAL A 124 9.18 -6.76 12.36
C VAL A 124 9.76 -7.99 13.05
N ASP A 125 10.99 -8.39 12.75
CA ASP A 125 11.64 -9.55 13.42
C ASP A 125 11.90 -9.30 14.91
N ARG A 126 12.14 -8.04 15.28
CA ARG A 126 12.31 -7.59 16.67
C ARG A 126 11.00 -7.23 17.35
N HIS A 127 9.86 -7.28 16.65
CA HIS A 127 8.58 -6.96 17.25
C HIS A 127 8.19 -8.06 18.25
N PRO A 128 7.79 -7.72 19.49
CA PRO A 128 7.46 -8.72 20.52
C PRO A 128 6.18 -9.49 20.19
N ASP A 129 5.31 -8.94 19.34
CA ASP A 129 4.07 -9.59 18.91
C ASP A 129 4.34 -10.68 17.83
N PRO A 130 4.08 -11.96 18.13
CA PRO A 130 4.25 -13.05 17.17
C PRO A 130 3.29 -12.97 15.97
N ASN A 131 2.13 -12.33 16.13
CA ASN A 131 1.15 -12.19 15.06
C ASN A 131 1.65 -11.23 13.98
N LEU A 132 2.42 -10.20 14.36
CA LEU A 132 3.07 -9.28 13.41
C LEU A 132 4.22 -9.94 12.62
N LYS A 133 4.83 -10.99 13.15
CA LYS A 133 5.83 -11.79 12.41
C LYS A 133 5.18 -12.68 11.37
N ARG A 134 4.02 -13.28 11.70
CA ARG A 134 3.25 -14.14 10.79
C ARG A 134 2.74 -13.38 9.57
N THR A 135 2.24 -12.15 9.76
CA THR A 135 1.80 -11.26 8.68
C THR A 135 2.88 -11.00 7.65
N ARG A 136 4.11 -10.81 8.13
CA ARG A 136 5.25 -10.60 7.25
C ARG A 136 5.63 -11.87 6.48
N TRP A 137 5.63 -13.03 7.13
CA TRP A 137 5.94 -14.29 6.45
C TRP A 137 5.00 -14.50 5.25
N GLU A 138 3.69 -14.38 5.47
CA GLU A 138 2.69 -14.52 4.42
C GLU A 138 2.77 -13.41 3.34
N ALA A 139 3.23 -12.21 3.69
CA ALA A 139 3.47 -11.12 2.73
C ALA A 139 4.79 -11.24 1.95
N VAL A 140 5.71 -12.13 2.36
CA VAL A 140 7.00 -12.40 1.69
C VAL A 140 6.88 -13.57 0.71
N HIS A 141 5.89 -14.45 0.87
CA HIS A 141 5.57 -15.46 -0.13
C HIS A 141 5.08 -14.80 -1.43
N PRO A 142 5.44 -15.36 -2.60
CA PRO A 142 4.89 -14.91 -3.87
C PRO A 142 3.36 -14.93 -3.79
N TYR A 143 2.72 -13.79 -4.08
CA TYR A 143 1.26 -13.68 -3.95
C TYR A 143 0.53 -14.73 -4.80
N GLN A 144 1.16 -15.19 -5.88
CA GLN A 144 0.63 -16.20 -6.79
C GLN A 144 0.24 -17.50 -6.09
N GLU A 145 0.91 -17.87 -5.00
CA GLU A 145 0.64 -19.11 -4.25
C GLU A 145 -0.72 -19.10 -3.54
N TYR A 146 -1.33 -17.92 -3.33
CA TYR A 146 -2.59 -17.77 -2.61
C TYR A 146 -3.82 -17.79 -3.51
N TYR A 147 -3.66 -17.49 -4.79
CA TYR A 147 -4.78 -17.29 -5.71
C TYR A 147 -5.22 -18.61 -6.36
N ASN A 148 -6.52 -18.73 -6.54
CA ASN A 148 -7.12 -19.64 -7.51
C ASN A 148 -7.75 -18.81 -8.65
N GLU A 149 -8.27 -19.49 -9.68
CA GLU A 149 -8.88 -18.80 -10.83
C GLU A 149 -10.08 -17.92 -10.42
N GLU A 150 -10.83 -18.30 -9.40
CA GLU A 150 -11.97 -17.53 -8.90
C GLU A 150 -11.51 -16.21 -8.24
N SER A 151 -10.59 -16.27 -7.27
CA SER A 151 -10.07 -15.07 -6.60
C SER A 151 -9.30 -14.18 -7.56
N LYS A 152 -8.60 -14.75 -8.55
CA LYS A 152 -7.92 -14.00 -9.60
C LYS A 152 -8.92 -13.20 -10.43
N ALA A 153 -10.01 -13.83 -10.88
CA ALA A 153 -11.07 -13.17 -11.63
C ALA A 153 -11.78 -12.07 -10.80
N LEU A 154 -12.00 -12.31 -9.51
CA LEU A 154 -12.61 -11.33 -8.61
C LEU A 154 -11.73 -10.08 -8.46
N VAL A 155 -10.43 -10.24 -8.23
CA VAL A 155 -9.50 -9.10 -8.09
C VAL A 155 -9.33 -8.37 -9.42
N ALA A 156 -9.19 -9.08 -10.54
CA ALA A 156 -9.14 -8.48 -11.88
C ALA A 156 -10.37 -7.59 -12.16
N ARG A 157 -11.55 -8.01 -11.69
CA ARG A 157 -12.79 -7.24 -11.85
C ARG A 157 -12.86 -6.05 -10.90
N MET A 158 -12.46 -6.21 -9.64
CA MET A 158 -12.54 -5.14 -8.63
C MET A 158 -11.52 -4.03 -8.89
N ASP A 159 -10.28 -4.39 -9.18
CA ASP A 159 -9.14 -3.47 -9.27
C ASP A 159 -8.56 -3.38 -10.69
N GLY A 160 -9.33 -3.80 -11.69
CA GLY A 160 -8.90 -3.82 -13.10
C GLY A 160 -8.49 -2.47 -13.67
N GLU A 161 -9.03 -1.37 -13.15
CA GLU A 161 -8.58 -0.02 -13.52
C GLU A 161 -7.14 0.25 -13.03
N LEU A 162 -6.86 0.00 -11.75
CA LEU A 162 -5.52 0.18 -11.19
C LEU A 162 -4.51 -0.78 -11.83
N ILE A 163 -4.89 -2.04 -12.03
CA ILE A 163 -4.08 -3.05 -12.72
C ILE A 163 -3.65 -2.53 -14.09
N ARG A 164 -4.60 -2.09 -14.91
CA ARG A 164 -4.35 -1.58 -16.26
C ARG A 164 -3.56 -0.27 -16.25
N ARG A 165 -3.91 0.66 -15.36
CA ARG A 165 -3.28 1.99 -15.28
C ARG A 165 -1.81 1.92 -14.94
N PHE A 166 -1.43 1.03 -14.03
CA PHE A 166 -0.06 0.91 -13.54
C PHE A 166 0.69 -0.27 -14.16
N GLY A 167 0.08 -0.98 -15.12
CA GLY A 167 0.71 -2.09 -15.84
C GLY A 167 1.07 -3.25 -14.92
N TYR A 168 0.21 -3.58 -13.96
CA TYR A 168 0.42 -4.75 -13.11
C TYR A 168 0.02 -6.02 -13.86
N GLU A 169 0.88 -7.02 -13.75
CA GLU A 169 0.63 -8.38 -14.24
C GLU A 169 0.46 -9.33 -13.04
N PHE A 170 -0.21 -10.44 -13.28
CA PHE A 170 -0.35 -11.50 -12.27
C PHE A 170 0.89 -12.40 -12.28
#